data_AF-A0A348TWI8-F1
#
_entry.id   AF-A0A348TWI8-F1
#
_cell.length_a   1.000
_cell.length_b   1.000
_cell.length_c   1.000
_cell.angle_alpha   90.00
_cell.angle_beta   90.00
_cell.angle_gamma   90.00
#
_symmetry.space_group_name_H-M   'P 1'
#
loop_
_entity.id
_entity.type
_entity.pdbx_description
1 polymer ?
#
loop_
_entity_poly.entity_id
_entity_poly.type
_entity_poly.pdbx_seq_one_letter_code
_entity_poly.pdbx_strand_id
1 'polypeptide(L)'
;MLTKNQEKLIRSLAVRKNRKKSGLFVAEGLKLVTDLMKAGLEVENIYLTEGNEQHFTSAVQMNEISLRDMKSISFLETPSP
;
A
#
# COMPACT_ATOMS: atom_id res chain seq x y z
N MET A 1 -11.00 0.88 -7.18
CA MET A 1 -11.37 2.27 -6.78
C MET A 1 -11.12 2.46 -5.30
N LEU A 2 -10.39 3.50 -4.91
CA LEU A 2 -10.04 3.75 -3.50
C LEU A 2 -11.20 4.42 -2.74
N THR A 3 -11.56 3.89 -1.57
CA THR A 3 -12.57 4.54 -0.71
C THR A 3 -11.94 5.68 0.12
N LYS A 4 -12.75 6.68 0.49
CA LYS A 4 -12.29 7.79 1.36
C LYS A 4 -11.78 7.32 2.73
N ASN A 5 -12.34 6.24 3.26
CA ASN A 5 -11.91 5.67 4.54
C ASN A 5 -10.55 4.99 4.42
N GLN A 6 -10.29 4.25 3.32
CA GLN A 6 -8.97 3.69 3.04
C GLN A 6 -7.92 4.79 2.86
N GLU A 7 -8.21 5.82 2.07
CA GLU A 7 -7.30 6.97 1.91
C GLU A 7 -6.96 7.61 3.26
N LYS A 8 -7.99 7.89 4.08
CA LYS A 8 -7.81 8.49 5.41
C LYS A 8 -6.97 7.60 6.33
N LEU A 9 -7.20 6.29 6.31
CA LEU A 9 -6.42 5.32 7.09
C LEU A 9 -4.96 5.38 6.67
N ILE A 10 -4.66 5.21 5.38
CA ILE A 10 -3.29 5.17 4.85
C ILE A 10 -2.56 6.47 5.16
N ARG A 11 -3.17 7.62 4.87
CA ARG A 11 -2.59 8.94 5.19
C ARG A 11 -2.30 9.11 6.68
N SER A 12 -3.14 8.55 7.55
CA SER A 12 -2.92 8.63 9.00
C SER A 12 -1.67 7.90 9.47
N LEU A 13 -1.19 6.90 8.71
CA LEU A 13 -0.03 6.08 9.06
C LEU A 13 1.32 6.83 8.91
N ALA A 14 1.33 8.04 8.35
CA ALA A 14 2.51 8.93 8.42
C ALA A 14 2.92 9.25 9.87
N VAL A 15 1.95 9.29 10.78
CA VAL A 15 2.16 9.66 12.18
C VAL A 15 2.53 8.43 13.02
N ARG A 16 3.67 8.49 13.72
CA ARG A 16 4.18 7.38 14.57
C ARG A 16 3.17 6.89 15.61
N LYS A 17 2.41 7.82 16.22
CA LYS A 17 1.35 7.48 17.19
C LYS A 17 0.29 6.57 16.57
N ASN A 18 -0.10 6.83 15.32
CA ASN A 18 -1.13 6.06 14.64
C ASN A 18 -0.60 4.67 14.26
N ARG A 19 0.65 4.58 13.77
CA ARG A 19 1.29 3.26 13.51
C ARG A 19 1.37 2.40 14.76
N LYS A 20 1.78 2.98 15.89
CA LYS A 20 1.81 2.26 17.17
C LYS A 20 0.42 1.77 17.61
N LYS A 21 -0.62 2.55 17.33
CA LYS A 21 -2.00 2.21 17.71
C LYS A 21 -2.59 1.12 16.82
N SER A 22 -2.36 1.21 15.50
CA SER A 22 -2.92 0.25 14.54
C SER A 22 -2.08 -1.01 14.38
N GLY A 23 -0.78 -0.96 14.69
CA GLY A 23 0.17 -2.01 14.31
C GLY A 23 0.54 -2.00 12.83
N LEU A 24 0.04 -1.02 12.06
CA LEU A 24 0.22 -0.94 10.61
C LEU A 24 1.26 0.12 10.23
N PHE A 25 1.91 -0.09 9.09
CA PHE A 25 2.73 0.90 8.41
C PHE A 25 2.54 0.79 6.89
N VAL A 26 3.04 1.79 6.17
CA VAL A 26 2.99 1.82 4.71
C VAL A 26 4.37 1.48 4.16
N ALA A 27 4.42 0.55 3.22
CA ALA A 27 5.58 0.26 2.41
C ALA A 27 5.25 0.65 0.96
N GLU A 28 6.13 1.42 0.33
CA GLU A 28 5.96 1.88 -1.04
C GLU A 28 7.14 1.41 -1.90
N GLY A 29 6.84 1.07 -3.16
CA GLY A 29 7.81 0.58 -4.13
C GLY A 29 7.86 -0.95 -4.23
N LEU A 30 7.77 -1.44 -5.47
CA LEU A 30 7.66 -2.87 -5.80
C LEU A 30 8.74 -3.72 -5.10
N LYS A 31 10.00 -3.28 -5.13
CA LYS A 31 11.11 -4.00 -4.50
C LYS A 31 10.94 -4.09 -2.99
N LEU A 32 10.66 -2.98 -2.32
CA LEU A 32 10.49 -2.97 -0.87
C LEU A 32 9.31 -3.84 -0.44
N VAL A 33 8.17 -3.70 -1.11
CA VAL A 33 6.96 -4.47 -0.81
C VAL A 33 7.22 -5.97 -0.97
N THR A 34 7.80 -6.38 -2.10
CA THR A 34 8.11 -7.80 -2.35
C THR A 34 9.17 -8.37 -1.42
N ASP A 35 10.19 -7.58 -1.04
CA ASP A 35 11.21 -8.00 -0.08
C ASP A 35 10.62 -8.18 1.34
N LEU A 36 9.70 -7.31 1.77
CA LEU A 36 8.99 -7.46 3.06
C LEU A 36 8.06 -8.69 3.08
N MET A 37 7.36 -8.95 1.99
CA MET A 37 6.54 -10.16 1.86
C MET A 37 7.38 -11.43 1.95
N LYS A 38 8.53 -11.47 1.27
CA LYS A 38 9.47 -12.59 1.33
C LYS A 38 10.09 -12.76 2.73
N ALA A 39 10.25 -11.67 3.47
CA ALA A 39 10.69 -11.70 4.86
C ALA A 39 9.61 -12.23 5.84
N GLY A 40 8.40 -12.52 5.36
CA GLY A 40 7.33 -13.11 6.15
C GLY A 40 6.45 -12.10 6.89
N LEU A 41 6.48 -10.82 6.50
CA LEU A 41 5.53 -9.85 7.04
C LEU A 41 4.12 -10.15 6.50
N GLU A 42 3.13 -10.07 7.37
CA GLU A 42 1.73 -10.22 7.01
C GLU A 42 1.24 -8.97 6.25
N VAL A 43 0.58 -9.20 5.13
CA VAL A 43 0.08 -8.14 4.26
C VAL A 43 -1.39 -7.90 4.53
N GLU A 44 -1.70 -6.70 5.01
CA GLU A 44 -3.08 -6.26 5.25
C GLU A 44 -3.79 -5.89 3.94
N ASN A 45 -3.16 -5.06 3.10
CA ASN A 45 -3.69 -4.64 1.81
C ASN A 45 -2.55 -4.34 0.83
N ILE A 46 -2.68 -4.76 -0.42
CA ILE A 46 -1.88 -4.25 -1.54
C ILE A 46 -2.71 -3.28 -2.34
N TYR A 47 -2.14 -2.12 -2.65
CA TYR A 47 -2.68 -1.16 -3.61
C TYR A 47 -1.74 -1.13 -4.81
N LEU A 48 -2.30 -1.29 -6.01
CA LEU A 48 -1.53 -1.35 -7.25
C LEU A 48 -2.28 -0.66 -8.39
N THR A 49 -1.55 -0.19 -9.39
CA THR A 49 -2.14 0.32 -10.64
C THR A 49 -2.30 -0.81 -11.66
N GLU A 50 -3.22 -0.63 -12.61
CA GLU A 50 -3.53 -1.59 -13.68
C GLU A 50 -2.26 -2.19 -14.32
N GLY A 51 -2.23 -3.52 -14.45
CA GLY A 51 -1.13 -4.23 -15.12
C GLY A 51 0.05 -4.57 -14.22
N ASN A 52 -0.08 -4.40 -12.90
CA ASN A 52 0.94 -4.79 -11.91
C ASN A 52 0.59 -6.05 -11.11
N GLU A 53 -0.55 -6.70 -11.38
CA GLU A 53 -1.00 -7.87 -10.61
C GLU A 53 0.00 -9.04 -10.66
N GLN A 54 0.74 -9.21 -11.77
CA GLN A 54 1.70 -10.33 -11.92
C GLN A 54 2.82 -10.35 -10.87
N HIS A 55 3.04 -9.24 -10.17
CA HIS A 55 4.06 -9.13 -9.15
C HIS A 55 3.64 -9.70 -7.78
N PHE A 56 2.34 -9.98 -7.61
CA PHE A 56 1.76 -10.40 -6.35
C PHE A 56 1.00 -11.72 -6.51
N THR A 57 0.89 -12.48 -5.42
CA THR A 57 0.14 -13.75 -5.41
C THR A 57 -1.34 -13.50 -5.15
N SER A 58 -2.22 -14.31 -5.76
CA SER A 58 -3.68 -14.22 -5.62
C SER A 58 -4.20 -14.44 -4.20
N ALA A 59 -3.36 -14.94 -3.28
CA ALA A 59 -3.72 -15.12 -1.88
C ALA A 59 -3.76 -13.82 -1.05
N VAL A 60 -3.29 -12.70 -1.62
CA VAL A 60 -3.24 -11.40 -0.95
C VAL A 60 -4.41 -10.52 -1.42
N GLN A 61 -5.02 -9.77 -0.50
CA GLN A 61 -6.04 -8.80 -0.85
C GLN A 61 -5.44 -7.64 -1.65
N MET A 62 -5.67 -7.65 -2.96
CA MET A 62 -5.22 -6.63 -3.90
C MET A 62 -6.36 -5.66 -4.21
N ASN A 63 -6.03 -4.37 -4.23
CA ASN A 63 -6.92 -3.29 -4.58
C ASN A 63 -6.34 -2.54 -5.78
N GLU A 64 -6.87 -2.83 -6.97
CA GLU A 64 -6.52 -2.07 -8.16
C GLU A 64 -7.12 -0.65 -8.08
N ILE A 65 -6.26 0.35 -8.24
CA ILE A 65 -6.61 1.76 -8.12
C ILE A 65 -6.05 2.57 -9.29
N SER A 66 -6.68 3.71 -9.56
CA SER A 66 -6.20 4.63 -10.60
C SER A 66 -4.88 5.29 -10.19
N LEU A 67 -4.12 5.80 -11.16
CA LEU A 67 -2.93 6.61 -10.90
C LEU A 67 -3.24 7.84 -10.01
N ARG A 68 -4.44 8.41 -10.16
CA ARG A 68 -4.91 9.52 -9.33
C ARG A 68 -5.05 9.10 -7.87
N ASP A 69 -5.66 7.94 -7.63
CA ASP A 69 -5.84 7.39 -6.29
C ASP A 69 -4.48 6.98 -5.68
N MET A 70 -3.59 6.38 -6.49
CA MET A 70 -2.23 6.05 -6.03
C MET A 70 -1.48 7.29 -5.55
N LYS A 71 -1.56 8.39 -6.31
CA LYS A 71 -0.98 9.68 -5.91
C LYS A 71 -1.61 10.26 -4.64
N SER A 72 -2.87 9.93 -4.33
CA SER A 72 -3.51 10.39 -3.10
C SER A 72 -3.08 9.60 -1.85
N ILE A 73 -2.43 8.45 -1.99
CA ILE A 73 -1.97 7.65 -0.82
C ILE A 73 -0.45 7.55 -0.71
N SER A 74 0.27 7.85 -1.79
CA SER A 74 1.73 7.88 -1.83
C SER A 74 2.33 8.95 -0.91
N PHE A 75 3.36 8.57 -0.16
CA PHE A 75 4.23 9.48 0.59
C PHE A 75 5.53 9.82 -0.17
N LEU A 76 5.79 9.16 -1.30
CA LEU A 76 6.90 9.51 -2.20
C LEU A 76 6.57 10.74 -3.06
N GLU A 77 7.59 11.54 -3.39
CA GLU A 77 7.46 12.65 -4.34
C GLU A 77 7.08 12.16 -5.75
N THR A 78 7.60 10.99 -6.14
CA THR A 78 7.16 10.24 -7.33
C THR A 78 6.60 8.89 -6.87
N PRO A 79 5.28 8.67 -6.97
CA PRO A 79 4.65 7.41 -6.60
C PRO A 79 5.22 6.25 -7.43
N SER A 80 5.37 5.08 -6.81
CA SER A 80 5.70 3.88 -7.56
C SER A 80 4.48 3.41 -8.38
N PRO A 81 4.69 2.83 -9.59
CA PRO A 81 3.63 2.22 -10.37
C PRO A 81 2.91 1.10 -9.62
#